data_AF-X0ZJ09-F1
#
_entry.id   AF-X0ZJ09-F1
#
_cell.length_a   1.000
_cell.length_b   1.000
_cell.length_c   1.000
_cell.angle_alpha   90.00
_cell.angle_beta   90.00
_cell.angle_gamma   90.00
#
_symmetry.space_group_name_H-M   'P 1'
#
loop_
_entity.id
_entity.type
_entity.pdbx_description
1 polymer ?
#
loop_
_entity_poly.entity_id
_entity_poly.type
_entity_poly.pdbx_seq_one_letter_code
_entity_poly.pdbx_strand_id
1 'polypeptide(L)' 'MVPGVISVHKIKIHNYGDFKEISLHVQISNNFSLVKAHNLSEKVERLIELKTYCKALVHIEPIDSPYNDNL' A
#
# COMPACT_ATOMS: atom_id res chain seq x y z
N MET A 1 -2.11 1.50 -12.83
CA MET A 1 -1.23 0.71 -11.94
C MET A 1 -0.09 1.60 -11.48
N VAL A 2 0.45 1.41 -10.27
CA VAL A 2 1.58 2.20 -9.76
C VAL A 2 2.88 1.40 -9.98
N PRO A 3 3.82 1.87 -10.81
CA PRO A 3 5.09 1.17 -11.03
C PRO A 3 5.85 0.97 -9.71
N GLY A 4 6.40 -0.24 -9.52
CA GLY A 4 7.12 -0.62 -8.30
C GLY A 4 6.29 -1.36 -7.26
N VAL A 5 4.96 -1.37 -7.38
CA VAL A 5 4.08 -2.24 -6.60
C VAL A 5 4.10 -3.65 -7.18
N ILE A 6 4.50 -4.62 -6.38
CA ILE A 6 4.52 -6.05 -6.75
C ILE A 6 3.17 -6.70 -6.40
N SER A 7 2.70 -6.50 -5.17
CA SER A 7 1.41 -7.03 -4.70
C SER A 7 0.76 -6.11 -3.67
N VAL A 8 -0.52 -6.32 -3.42
CA VAL A 8 -1.30 -5.64 -2.38
C VAL A 8 -2.08 -6.68 -1.59
N HIS A 9 -2.03 -6.62 -0.26
CA HIS A 9 -2.75 -7.55 0.60
C HIS A 9 -3.15 -6.89 1.94
N LYS A 10 -3.87 -7.63 2.79
CA LYS A 10 -4.37 -7.16 4.11
C LYS A 10 -5.11 -5.81 4.04
N ILE A 11 -5.95 -5.63 3.03
CA ILE A 11 -6.76 -4.41 2.89
C ILE A 11 -7.85 -4.40 3.97
N LYS A 12 -7.92 -3.32 4.74
CA LYS A 12 -8.94 -3.08 5.77
C LYS A 12 -9.58 -1.72 5.56
N ILE A 13 -10.87 -1.64 5.85
CA ILE A 13 -11.63 -0.39 5.85
C ILE A 13 -12.09 -0.14 7.28
N HIS A 14 -11.66 0.98 7.85
CA HIS A 14 -12.08 1.45 9.16
C HIS A 14 -13.12 2.56 8.98
N ASN A 15 -14.26 2.44 9.65
CA ASN A 15 -15.31 3.45 9.65
C ASN A 15 -15.25 4.24 10.95
N TYR A 16 -14.98 5.53 10.87
CA TYR A 16 -14.90 6.46 12.01
C TYR A 16 -15.97 7.55 11.86
N GLY A 17 -17.23 7.16 12.04
CA GLY A 17 -18.37 8.06 11.88
C GLY A 17 -18.39 8.70 10.49
N ASP A 18 -18.02 9.98 10.44
CA ASP A 18 -18.07 10.82 9.25
C ASP A 18 -16.91 10.59 8.27
N PHE A 19 -15.86 9.86 8.66
CA PHE A 19 -14.77 9.51 7.75
C PHE A 19 -14.46 8.02 7.73
N LYS A 20 -13.90 7.58 6.60
CA LYS A 20 -13.41 6.22 6.42
C LYS A 20 -11.92 6.25 6.13
N GLU A 21 -11.22 5.25 6.64
CA GLU A 21 -9.81 5.02 6.38
C GLU A 21 -9.63 3.65 5.73
N ILE A 22 -8.78 3.58 4.71
CA ILE A 22 -8.37 2.35 4.06
C ILE A 22 -6.91 2.10 4.44
N SER A 23 -6.63 0.99 5.12
CA SER A 23 -5.26 0.53 5.36
C SER A 23 -4.93 -0.69 4.50
N LEU A 24 -3.71 -0.77 4.01
CA LEU A 24 -3.26 -1.85 3.12
C LEU A 24 -1.76 -2.08 3.22
N HIS A 25 -1.33 -3.30 2.93
CA HIS A 25 0.07 -3.65 2.78
C HIS A 25 0.42 -3.70 1.29
N VAL A 26 1.56 -3.11 0.93
CA VAL A 26 2.07 -3.03 -0.44
C VAL A 26 3.44 -3.67 -0.47
N GLN A 27 3.59 -4.76 -1.23
CA GLN A 27 4.87 -5.41 -1.40
C GLN A 27 5.69 -4.77 -2.51
N ILE A 28 6.98 -4.56 -2.25
CA ILE A 28 7.94 -3.94 -3.16
C ILE A 28 9.24 -4.74 -3.18
N SER A 29 10.10 -4.52 -4.17
CA SER A 29 11.42 -5.16 -4.18
C SER A 29 12.27 -4.68 -3.00
N ASN A 30 12.97 -5.60 -2.33
CA ASN A 30 13.90 -5.30 -1.24
C ASN A 30 15.06 -4.36 -1.64
N ASN A 31 15.29 -4.12 -2.94
CA ASN A 31 16.32 -3.23 -3.44
C ASN A 31 15.93 -1.74 -3.42
N PHE A 32 14.70 -1.41 -3.00
CA PHE A 32 14.26 -0.03 -2.87
C PHE A 32 15.01 0.67 -1.75
N SER A 33 15.55 1.86 -2.03
CA SER A 33 15.98 2.75 -0.97
C SER A 33 14.77 3.22 -0.15
N LEU A 34 14.99 3.57 1.12
CA LEU A 34 13.95 4.09 2.00
C LEU A 34 13.18 5.26 1.37
N VAL A 35 13.89 6.18 0.72
CA VAL A 35 13.28 7.33 0.03
C VAL A 35 12.37 6.89 -1.13
N LYS A 36 12.78 5.88 -1.92
CA LYS A 36 11.94 5.36 -3.01
C LYS A 36 10.72 4.63 -2.46
N ALA A 37 10.87 3.87 -1.38
CA ALA A 37 9.78 3.19 -0.69
C ALA A 37 8.74 4.19 -0.15
N HIS A 38 9.20 5.25 0.52
CA HIS A 38 8.36 6.33 1.03
C HIS A 38 7.57 7.02 -0.10
N ASN A 39 8.26 7.45 -1.16
CA ASN A 39 7.62 8.13 -2.27
C ASN A 39 6.60 7.23 -2.99
N LEU A 40 6.84 5.92 -3.03
CA LEU A 40 5.89 4.96 -3.57
C LEU A 40 4.66 4.83 -2.66
N SER A 41 4.87 4.78 -1.33
CA SER A 41 3.79 4.79 -0.33
C SER A 41 2.86 5.98 -0.52
N GLU A 42 3.43 7.21 -0.50
CA GLU A 42 2.66 8.45 -0.68
C GLU A 42 1.89 8.47 -2.00
N LYS A 43 2.50 7.97 -3.07
CA LYS A 43 1.85 7.90 -4.39
C LYS A 43 0.65 6.96 -4.37
N VAL A 44 0.76 5.80 -3.70
CA VAL A 44 -0.34 4.85 -3.56
C VAL A 44 -1.45 5.46 -2.70
N GLU A 45 -1.12 6.05 -1.55
CA GLU A 45 -2.07 6.72 -0.68
C GLU A 45 -2.85 7.80 -1.44
N ARG A 46 -2.14 8.74 -2.07
CA ARG A 46 -2.72 9.83 -2.86
C ARG A 46 -3.69 9.31 -3.92
N LEU A 47 -3.35 8.23 -4.61
CA LEU A 47 -4.21 7.66 -5.65
C LEU A 47 -5.47 7.01 -5.08
N ILE A 48 -5.37 6.38 -3.90
CA ILE A 48 -6.54 5.83 -3.20
C ILE A 48 -7.43 6.98 -2.72
N GLU A 49 -6.86 8.00 -2.08
CA GLU A 49 -7.60 9.18 -1.60
C GLU A 49 -8.22 10.03 -2.72
N LEU A 50 -7.65 9.99 -3.94
CA LEU A 50 -8.25 10.68 -5.10
C LEU A 50 -9.41 9.89 -5.72
N LYS A 51 -9.35 8.55 -5.63
CA LYS A 51 -10.38 7.66 -6.19
C LYS A 51 -11.47 7.30 -5.20
N THR A 52 -11.24 7.56 -3.93
CA THR A 52 -12.12 7.25 -2.83
C THR A 52 -12.26 8.49 -1.97
N TYR A 53 -13.41 8.71 -1.34
CA TYR A 53 -13.55 9.76 -0.33
C TYR A 53 -13.02 9.30 1.05
N CYS A 54 -12.01 8.44 1.06
CA CYS A 54 -11.42 7.83 2.25
C CYS A 54 -9.98 8.31 2.43
N LYS A 55 -9.52 8.36 3.67
CA LYS A 55 -8.09 8.44 3.98
C LYS A 55 -7.40 7.11 3.67
N ALA A 56 -6.12 7.15 3.33
CA ALA A 56 -5.35 5.94 3.05
C ALA A 56 -4.10 5.86 3.93
N LEU A 57 -3.80 4.66 4.43
CA LEU A 57 -2.57 4.34 5.15
C LEU A 57 -1.90 3.14 4.49
N VAL A 58 -0.72 3.34 3.90
CA VAL A 58 0.01 2.28 3.22
C VAL A 58 1.19 1.82 4.07
N HIS A 59 1.26 0.50 4.33
CA HIS A 59 2.43 -0.13 4.91
C HIS A 59 3.25 -0.80 3.80
N ILE A 60 4.49 -0.36 3.62
CA ILE A 60 5.41 -0.96 2.65
C ILE A 60 6.10 -2.17 3.26
N GLU A 61 6.05 -3.30 2.56
CA GLU A 61 6.77 -4.52 2.93
C GLU A 61 7.78 -4.88 1.82
N PRO A 62 9.07 -5.02 2.12
CA PRO A 62 10.01 -5.57 1.16
C PRO A 62 9.73 -7.08 0.97
N ILE A 63 9.91 -7.56 -0.25
CA ILE A 63 9.89 -9.00 -0.54
C ILE A 63 11.28 -9.45 -0.99
N ASP A 64 11.81 -10.49 -0.34
CA ASP A 64 13.13 -11.06 -0.66
C ASP A 64 13.09 -12.05 -1.83
N SER A 65 11.90 -12.59 -2.15
CA SER A 65 11.63 -13.53 -3.25
C SER A 65 10.11 -13.67 -3.42
N PRO A 66 9.52 -13.84 -4.63
CA PRO A 66 8.07 -13.98 -4.78
C PRO A 66 7.56 -15.17 -3.94
N TYR A 67 6.97 -14.87 -2.77
CA TYR A 67 6.41 -15.87 -1.87
C TYR A 67 5.03 -16.29 -2.41
N ASN A 68 4.82 -17.61 -2.50
CA ASN A 68 3.62 -18.27 -3.01
C ASN A 68 2.56 -18.30 -1.88
N ASP A 69 1.47 -17.55 -2.02
CA ASP A 69 0.34 -17.56 -1.07
C ASP A 69 -0.57 -18.81 -1.25
N ASN A 70 -0.02 -20.01 -1.03
CA ASN A 70 -0.80 -21.26 -0.94
C ASN A 70 -0.51 -22.01 0.39
N LEU A 71 -0.74 -21.35 1.53
CA LEU A 71 -0.88 -21.99 2.84
C LEU A 71 -2.08 -21.40 3.59
#